data_AF-A0A930SA39-F1
#
_entry.id   AF-A0A930SA39-F1
#
_cell.length_a   1.000
_cell.length_b   1.000
_cell.length_c   1.000
_cell.angle_alpha   90.00
_cell.angle_beta   90.00
_cell.angle_gamma   90.00
#
_symmetry.space_group_name_H-M   'P 1'
#
loop_
_entity.id
_entity.type
_entity.pdbx_description
1 polymer ?
#
loop_
_entity_poly.entity_id
_entity_poly.type
_entity_poly.pdbx_seq_one_letter_code
_entity_poly.pdbx_strand_id
1 'polypeptide(L)'
;MIFAYNKEQVGDVLLVILEDTKDIKRSVERKGKVARVTADETGKTLAWNIFEASSLIDIKGNGQVFLSDQDVAVLNEELAKEGFEERLENTQGPVFVVGQIDEMVAHPDSDHLNICQVNIGDKKVQIVAGAPNAALGLKTIVALPGAMMPSGALIFPGKLRGEDSYGMMCAPRELALPNAPQKRGIIELDDSAVVGEAFDPAKHWKG
;
A
#
# COMPACT_ATOMS: atom_id res chain seq x y z
N MET A 1 7.67 2.41 -1.23
CA MET A 1 7.59 2.91 0.17
C MET A 1 6.20 3.48 0.40
N ILE A 2 5.74 3.67 1.64
CA ILE A 2 4.47 4.36 1.90
C ILE A 2 4.76 5.70 2.54
N PHE A 3 4.32 6.79 1.90
CA PHE A 3 4.40 8.14 2.43
C PHE A 3 3.07 8.52 3.03
N ALA A 4 3.08 9.00 4.28
CA ALA A 4 1.87 9.43 4.97
C ALA A 4 2.09 10.78 5.66
N TYR A 5 1.14 11.68 5.50
CA TYR A 5 1.16 13.00 6.11
C TYR A 5 -0.23 13.37 6.60
N ASN A 6 -0.30 13.87 7.83
CA ASN A 6 -1.52 14.37 8.43
C ASN A 6 -1.18 15.45 9.46
N LYS A 7 -1.17 16.71 9.02
CA LYS A 7 -0.77 17.85 9.86
C LYS A 7 -1.67 18.02 11.09
N GLU A 8 -2.95 17.73 10.95
CA GLU A 8 -3.94 17.95 12.01
C GLU A 8 -3.85 16.89 13.12
N GLN A 9 -3.62 15.63 12.75
CA GLN A 9 -3.63 14.52 13.71
C GLN A 9 -2.24 14.10 14.19
N VAL A 10 -1.21 14.21 13.36
CA VAL A 10 0.15 13.74 13.63
C VAL A 10 1.14 14.90 13.81
N GLY A 11 0.77 16.10 13.33
CA GLY A 11 1.65 17.25 13.28
C GLY A 11 2.40 17.34 11.94
N ASP A 12 3.29 18.33 11.81
CA ASP A 12 4.07 18.54 10.59
C ASP A 12 5.21 17.52 10.47
N VAL A 13 4.83 16.26 10.26
CA VAL A 13 5.74 15.11 10.15
C VAL A 13 5.32 14.25 8.98
N LEU A 14 6.22 14.07 8.02
CA LEU A 14 6.09 13.08 6.97
C LEU A 14 6.59 11.73 7.49
N LEU A 15 5.69 10.75 7.53
CA LEU A 15 6.00 9.37 7.85
C LEU A 15 6.33 8.62 6.57
N VAL A 16 7.51 7.99 6.52
CA VAL A 16 7.92 7.11 5.43
C VAL A 16 8.05 5.70 5.99
N ILE A 17 7.20 4.80 5.54
CA ILE A 17 7.06 3.45 6.09
C ILE A 17 7.58 2.47 5.03
N LEU A 18 8.61 1.71 5.39
CA LEU A 18 9.28 0.79 4.47
C LEU A 18 8.75 -0.63 4.63
N GLU A 19 8.41 -1.03 5.86
CA GLU A 19 7.90 -2.36 6.18
C GLU A 19 6.83 -2.32 7.27
N ASP A 20 6.09 -3.40 7.39
CA ASP A 20 5.26 -3.61 8.57
C ASP A 20 6.17 -3.75 9.80
N THR A 21 5.95 -2.88 10.78
CA THR A 21 6.79 -2.79 11.99
C THR A 21 6.15 -3.49 13.18
N LYS A 22 5.01 -4.17 12.97
CA LYS A 22 4.31 -4.88 14.01
C LYS A 22 5.21 -5.95 14.62
N ASP A 23 5.28 -5.95 15.95
CA ASP A 23 6.04 -6.91 16.75
C ASP A 23 7.58 -6.88 16.56
N ILE A 24 8.13 -5.85 15.90
CA ILE A 24 9.58 -5.66 15.75
C ILE A 24 10.11 -4.73 16.86
N LYS A 25 11.11 -5.21 17.62
CA LYS A 25 11.90 -4.37 18.53
C LYS A 25 12.72 -3.37 17.71
N ARG A 26 12.67 -2.10 18.12
CA ARG A 26 13.18 -1.00 17.31
C ARG A 26 13.83 0.08 18.15
N SER A 27 14.80 0.72 17.52
CA SER A 27 15.50 1.90 18.01
C SER A 27 15.27 3.06 17.06
N VAL A 28 15.42 4.27 17.59
CA VAL A 28 15.23 5.51 16.83
C VAL A 28 16.48 6.36 16.97
N GLU A 29 17.05 6.75 15.84
CA GLU A 29 18.14 7.72 15.76
C GLU A 29 17.59 9.01 15.13
N ARG A 30 17.70 10.14 15.83
CA ARG A 30 17.27 11.43 15.31
C ARG A 30 18.46 12.37 15.11
N LYS A 31 18.56 12.95 13.92
CA LYS A 31 19.51 14.01 13.55
C LYS A 31 18.74 15.12 12.85
N GLY A 32 18.78 16.32 13.45
CA GLY A 32 18.02 17.48 12.95
C GLY A 32 16.54 17.17 12.74
N LYS A 33 16.11 17.30 11.47
CA LYS A 33 14.74 17.08 11.00
C LYS A 33 14.41 15.63 10.67
N VAL A 34 15.37 14.71 10.74
CA VAL A 34 15.17 13.33 10.30
C VAL A 34 15.34 12.37 11.48
N ALA A 35 14.37 11.49 11.68
CA ALA A 35 14.51 10.33 12.55
C ALA A 35 14.40 9.03 11.76
N ARG A 36 15.40 8.16 11.91
CA ARG A 36 15.45 6.82 11.35
C ARG A 36 15.01 5.81 12.39
N VAL A 37 14.08 4.94 12.01
CA VAL A 37 13.62 3.81 12.81
C VAL A 37 14.26 2.55 12.28
N THR A 38 14.93 1.80 13.14
CA THR A 38 15.72 0.62 12.76
C THR A 38 15.28 -0.60 13.56
N ALA A 39 15.25 -1.78 12.93
CA ALA A 39 15.07 -3.06 13.62
C ALA A 39 16.31 -3.39 14.46
N ASP A 40 16.15 -3.64 15.76
CA ASP A 40 17.28 -3.84 16.67
C ASP A 40 18.11 -5.08 16.32
N GLU A 41 17.47 -6.13 15.81
CA GLU A 41 18.13 -7.41 15.53
C GLU A 41 18.93 -7.39 14.23
N THR A 42 18.42 -6.70 13.20
CA THR A 42 19.01 -6.75 11.85
C THR A 42 19.74 -5.47 11.46
N GLY A 43 19.53 -4.36 12.18
CA GLY A 43 20.02 -3.04 11.78
C GLY A 43 19.32 -2.49 10.53
N LYS A 44 18.23 -3.12 10.08
CA LYS A 44 17.50 -2.71 8.88
C LYS A 44 16.60 -1.50 9.18
N THR A 45 16.61 -0.53 8.29
CA THR A 45 15.70 0.63 8.35
C THR A 45 14.26 0.21 8.07
N LEU A 46 13.37 0.57 8.99
CA LEU A 46 11.94 0.24 8.95
C LEU A 46 11.08 1.44 8.56
N ALA A 47 11.47 2.63 8.98
CA ALA A 47 10.73 3.86 8.73
C ALA A 47 11.61 5.10 8.89
N TRP A 48 11.14 6.21 8.33
CA TRP A 48 11.66 7.55 8.55
C TRP A 48 10.55 8.48 9.01
N ASN A 49 10.86 9.35 9.95
CA ASN A 49 10.02 10.48 10.31
C ASN A 49 10.76 11.77 9.96
N ILE A 50 10.22 12.54 9.03
CA ILE A 50 10.78 13.80 8.58
C ILE A 50 9.94 14.93 9.17
N PHE A 51 10.50 15.60 10.16
CA PHE A 51 9.87 16.69 10.90
C PHE A 51 9.95 18.00 10.12
N GLU A 52 8.98 18.88 10.36
CA GLU A 52 8.85 20.16 9.64
C GLU A 52 8.79 19.95 8.12
N ALA A 53 8.12 18.88 7.68
CA ALA A 53 8.06 18.49 6.27
C ALA A 53 7.53 19.62 5.37
N SER A 54 6.57 20.42 5.87
CA SER A 54 6.04 21.58 5.14
C SER A 54 7.04 22.74 4.94
N SER A 55 8.19 22.71 5.61
CA SER A 55 9.30 23.63 5.34
C SER A 55 10.25 23.15 4.24
N LEU A 56 10.16 21.87 3.86
CA LEU A 56 11.03 21.23 2.86
C LEU A 56 10.31 21.14 1.50
N ILE A 57 9.04 20.75 1.51
CA ILE A 57 8.22 20.51 0.33
C ILE A 57 6.80 21.07 0.53
N ASP A 58 6.10 21.41 -0.56
CA ASP A 58 4.68 21.78 -0.49
C ASP A 58 3.83 20.52 -0.31
N ILE A 59 3.47 20.24 0.94
CA ILE A 59 2.77 19.01 1.32
C ILE A 59 1.50 19.29 2.11
N LYS A 60 0.43 18.61 1.69
CA LYS A 60 -0.86 18.54 2.37
C LYS A 60 -1.39 17.12 2.26
N GLY A 61 -2.08 16.65 3.29
CA GLY A 61 -2.57 15.28 3.31
C GLY A 61 -3.35 14.98 4.59
N ASN A 62 -4.14 13.92 4.51
CA ASN A 62 -4.87 13.33 5.63
C ASN A 62 -4.76 11.80 5.53
N GLY A 63 -3.53 11.29 5.53
CA GLY A 63 -3.22 9.87 5.28
C GLY A 63 -2.11 9.71 4.26
N GLN A 64 -2.24 8.71 3.38
CA GLN A 64 -1.26 8.49 2.32
C GLN A 64 -1.17 9.68 1.36
N VAL A 65 0.06 10.05 1.02
CA VAL A 65 0.39 11.06 0.02
C VAL A 65 1.28 10.43 -1.05
N PHE A 66 1.22 10.96 -2.27
CA PHE A 66 2.10 10.58 -3.37
C PHE A 66 2.97 11.78 -3.70
N LEU A 67 4.28 11.60 -3.55
CA LEU A 67 5.25 12.65 -3.75
C LEU A 67 5.66 12.72 -5.22
N SER A 68 6.08 13.89 -5.69
CA SER A 68 6.76 13.99 -6.98
C SER A 68 8.22 13.54 -6.85
N ASP A 69 8.86 13.23 -7.98
CA ASP A 69 10.29 12.91 -7.98
C ASP A 69 11.15 14.08 -7.46
N GLN A 70 10.69 15.31 -7.67
CA GLN A 70 11.33 16.51 -7.13
C GLN A 70 11.21 16.58 -5.61
N ASP A 71 10.03 16.29 -5.04
CA ASP A 71 9.85 16.25 -3.59
C ASP A 71 10.77 15.19 -2.96
N VAL A 72 10.81 14.00 -3.56
CA VAL A 72 11.69 12.91 -3.10
C VAL A 72 13.17 13.29 -3.21
N ALA A 73 13.57 14.05 -4.24
CA ALA A 73 14.93 14.56 -4.36
C ALA A 73 15.28 15.52 -3.21
N VAL A 74 14.40 16.48 -2.90
CA VAL A 74 14.59 17.43 -1.79
C VAL A 74 14.69 16.70 -0.45
N LEU A 75 13.82 15.72 -0.20
CA LEU A 75 13.87 14.94 1.04
C LEU A 75 15.17 14.13 1.14
N ASN A 76 15.65 13.57 0.04
CA ASN A 76 16.93 12.86 -0.01
C ASN A 76 18.13 13.77 0.27
N GLU A 77 18.09 15.03 -0.18
CA GLU A 77 19.12 16.02 0.16
C GLU A 77 19.13 16.32 1.67
N GLU A 78 17.95 16.42 2.31
CA GLU A 78 17.88 16.60 3.76
C GLU A 78 18.37 15.36 4.53
N LEU A 79 18.04 14.14 4.08
CA LEU A 79 18.60 12.90 4.65
C LEU A 79 20.14 12.89 4.58
N ALA A 80 20.70 13.21 3.41
CA ALA A 80 22.14 13.24 3.19
C ALA A 80 22.84 14.32 4.04
N LYS A 81 22.22 15.50 4.19
CA LYS A 81 22.70 16.59 5.06
C LYS A 81 22.78 16.17 6.52
N GLU A 82 21.84 15.36 6.99
CA GLU A 82 21.85 14.79 8.35
C GLU A 82 22.76 13.55 8.47
N GLY A 83 23.46 13.18 7.40
CA GLY A 83 24.47 12.11 7.39
C GLY A 83 23.89 10.70 7.19
N PHE A 84 22.70 10.57 6.61
CA PHE A 84 22.14 9.29 6.20
C PHE A 84 22.48 9.00 4.72
N GLU A 85 23.03 7.83 4.43
CA GLU A 85 23.40 7.41 3.07
C GLU A 85 22.23 6.78 2.29
N GLU A 86 21.23 6.27 3.01
CA GLU A 86 20.04 5.66 2.45
C GLU A 86 19.17 6.68 1.73
N ARG A 87 18.48 6.23 0.67
CA ARG A 87 17.64 7.09 -0.14
C ARG A 87 16.19 6.61 -0.15
N LEU A 88 15.29 7.58 -0.11
CA LEU A 88 13.87 7.40 -0.33
C LEU A 88 13.61 7.16 -1.82
N GLU A 89 12.65 6.27 -2.09
CA GLU A 89 12.20 5.94 -3.43
C GLU A 89 10.69 6.14 -3.54
N ASN A 90 10.26 6.68 -4.67
CA ASN A 90 8.86 6.90 -4.94
C ASN A 90 8.15 5.58 -5.26
N THR A 91 6.84 5.55 -5.03
CA THR A 91 6.01 4.43 -5.50
C THR A 91 5.69 4.65 -6.97
N GLN A 92 6.05 3.68 -7.81
CA GLN A 92 5.84 3.76 -9.25
C GLN A 92 4.41 3.38 -9.60
N GLY A 93 3.67 4.31 -10.20
CA GLY A 93 2.33 4.08 -10.72
C GLY A 93 1.24 4.02 -9.64
N PRO A 94 -0.01 3.72 -10.05
CA PRO A 94 -1.15 3.61 -9.15
C PRO A 94 -1.02 2.38 -8.24
N VAL A 95 -1.32 2.57 -6.95
CA VAL A 95 -1.32 1.47 -5.96
C VAL A 95 -2.67 0.77 -5.82
N PHE A 96 -3.73 1.35 -6.39
CA PHE A 96 -5.02 0.70 -6.55
C PHE A 96 -5.30 0.58 -8.04
N VAL A 97 -5.47 -0.65 -8.53
CA VAL A 97 -5.62 -0.94 -9.97
C VAL A 97 -6.73 -1.94 -10.22
N VAL A 98 -7.24 -1.96 -11.45
CA VAL A 98 -8.08 -3.05 -11.94
C VAL A 98 -7.22 -4.29 -12.18
N GLY A 99 -7.56 -5.39 -11.50
CA GLY A 99 -6.94 -6.70 -11.70
C GLY A 99 -7.92 -7.74 -12.23
N GLN A 100 -7.42 -8.76 -12.92
CA GLN A 100 -8.20 -9.91 -13.39
C GLN A 100 -7.63 -11.21 -12.84
N ILE A 101 -8.47 -12.08 -12.27
CA ILE A 101 -8.05 -13.40 -11.80
C ILE A 101 -7.84 -14.32 -13.01
N ASP A 102 -6.59 -14.59 -13.37
CA ASP A 102 -6.26 -15.45 -14.51
C ASP A 102 -6.07 -16.91 -14.12
N GLU A 103 -5.69 -17.18 -12.87
CA GLU A 103 -5.56 -18.53 -12.32
C GLU A 103 -6.01 -18.51 -10.86
N MET A 104 -6.65 -19.58 -10.41
CA MET A 104 -7.10 -19.73 -9.03
C MET A 104 -6.99 -21.19 -8.60
N VAL A 105 -6.25 -21.44 -7.54
CA VAL A 105 -6.10 -22.78 -6.93
C VAL A 105 -6.42 -22.72 -5.44
N ALA A 106 -6.95 -23.83 -4.90
CA ALA A 106 -7.23 -23.91 -3.47
C ALA A 106 -5.93 -23.81 -2.65
N HIS A 107 -6.00 -23.12 -1.51
CA HIS A 107 -4.86 -23.01 -0.61
C HIS A 107 -4.56 -24.37 0.07
N PRO A 108 -3.31 -24.83 0.14
CA PRO A 108 -2.99 -26.16 0.70
C PRO A 108 -3.31 -26.27 2.21
N ASP A 109 -3.16 -25.16 2.94
CA ASP A 109 -3.41 -25.07 4.39
C ASP A 109 -4.74 -24.34 4.76
N SER A 110 -5.69 -24.19 3.83
CA SER A 110 -7.00 -23.62 4.15
C SER A 110 -8.11 -24.00 3.16
N ASP A 111 -9.27 -24.34 3.68
CA ASP A 111 -10.51 -24.63 2.96
C ASP A 111 -11.32 -23.37 2.57
N HIS A 112 -10.87 -22.19 2.98
CA HIS A 112 -11.56 -20.92 2.77
C HIS A 112 -10.72 -19.88 2.01
N LEU A 113 -9.48 -20.24 1.64
CA LEU A 113 -8.58 -19.37 0.90
C LEU A 113 -8.23 -19.99 -0.44
N ASN A 114 -7.97 -19.12 -1.41
CA ASN A 114 -7.46 -19.48 -2.72
C ASN A 114 -6.18 -18.69 -2.98
N ILE A 115 -5.26 -19.29 -3.73
CA ILE A 115 -4.09 -18.64 -4.29
C ILE A 115 -4.46 -18.23 -5.70
N CYS A 116 -4.51 -16.91 -5.95
CA CYS A 116 -4.89 -16.34 -7.23
C CYS A 116 -3.67 -15.75 -7.94
N GLN A 117 -3.49 -16.03 -9.23
CA GLN A 117 -2.61 -15.24 -10.10
C GLN A 117 -3.46 -14.15 -10.74
N VAL A 118 -3.22 -12.90 -10.34
CA VAL A 118 -4.01 -11.74 -10.75
C VAL A 118 -3.21 -10.91 -11.74
N ASN A 119 -3.71 -10.81 -12.97
CA ASN A 119 -3.17 -9.91 -13.99
C ASN A 119 -3.50 -8.47 -13.63
N ILE A 120 -2.48 -7.61 -13.60
CA ILE A 120 -2.58 -6.18 -13.28
C ILE A 120 -2.10 -5.29 -14.44
N GLY A 121 -2.09 -5.84 -15.66
CA GLY A 121 -1.79 -5.13 -16.89
C GLY A 121 -0.41 -5.49 -17.45
N ASP A 122 0.64 -5.00 -16.78
CA ASP A 122 2.04 -5.23 -17.18
C ASP A 122 2.60 -6.58 -16.70
N LYS A 123 2.05 -7.11 -15.61
CA LYS A 123 2.49 -8.36 -14.97
C LYS A 123 1.34 -9.07 -14.25
N LYS A 124 1.63 -10.27 -13.74
CA LYS A 124 0.78 -11.00 -12.80
C LYS A 124 1.36 -10.95 -11.39
N VAL A 125 0.49 -10.90 -10.39
CA VAL A 125 0.86 -10.96 -8.98
C VAL A 125 0.09 -12.07 -8.28
N GLN A 126 0.76 -12.79 -7.37
CA GLN A 126 0.10 -13.77 -6.53
C GLN A 126 -0.60 -13.08 -5.37
N ILE A 127 -1.89 -13.34 -5.19
CA ILE A 127 -2.69 -12.83 -4.08
C ILE A 127 -3.45 -13.99 -3.45
N VAL A 128 -3.29 -14.16 -2.14
CA VAL A 128 -4.10 -15.12 -1.37
C VAL A 128 -5.40 -14.43 -0.96
N ALA A 129 -6.54 -15.01 -1.32
CA ALA A 129 -7.84 -14.39 -1.08
C ALA A 129 -8.90 -15.38 -0.59
N GLY A 130 -9.72 -14.93 0.36
CA GLY A 130 -10.86 -15.69 0.90
C GLY A 130 -12.22 -15.08 0.56
N ALA A 131 -12.28 -14.22 -0.45
CA ALA A 131 -13.54 -13.59 -0.84
C ALA A 131 -14.47 -14.64 -1.48
N PRO A 132 -15.72 -14.77 -1.01
CA PRO A 132 -16.62 -15.84 -1.45
C PRO A 132 -17.07 -15.72 -2.91
N ASN A 133 -16.91 -14.53 -3.51
CA ASN A 133 -17.23 -14.24 -4.90
C ASN A 133 -15.98 -14.21 -5.80
N ALA A 134 -14.78 -14.51 -5.29
CA ALA A 134 -13.60 -14.62 -6.13
C ALA A 134 -13.75 -15.81 -7.09
N ALA A 135 -13.56 -15.55 -8.39
CA ALA A 135 -13.72 -16.55 -9.44
C ALA A 135 -12.77 -16.29 -10.61
N LEU A 136 -12.42 -17.34 -11.35
CA LEU A 136 -11.62 -17.24 -12.56
C LEU A 136 -12.27 -16.27 -13.57
N GLY A 137 -11.47 -15.37 -14.14
CA GLY A 137 -11.91 -14.34 -15.09
C GLY A 137 -12.50 -13.09 -14.44
N LEU A 138 -12.78 -13.10 -13.13
CA LEU A 138 -13.35 -11.93 -12.45
C LEU A 138 -12.38 -10.75 -12.50
N LYS A 139 -12.89 -9.60 -12.93
CA LYS A 139 -12.22 -8.30 -12.80
C LYS A 139 -12.62 -7.63 -11.49
N THR A 140 -11.65 -7.12 -10.77
CA THR A 140 -11.82 -6.53 -9.44
C THR A 140 -10.82 -5.40 -9.19
N ILE A 141 -10.91 -4.75 -8.03
CA ILE A 141 -9.92 -3.76 -7.58
C ILE A 141 -8.89 -4.44 -6.71
N VAL A 142 -7.62 -4.19 -7.00
CA VAL A 142 -6.46 -4.71 -6.29
C VAL A 142 -5.71 -3.55 -5.63
N ALA A 143 -5.53 -3.64 -4.32
CA ALA A 143 -4.56 -2.85 -3.59
C ALA A 143 -3.19 -3.54 -3.67
N LEU A 144 -2.22 -2.87 -4.28
CA LEU A 144 -0.85 -3.34 -4.44
C LEU A 144 0.02 -2.95 -3.24
N PRO A 145 1.17 -3.64 -3.05
CA PRO A 145 2.19 -3.20 -2.11
C PRO A 145 2.53 -1.72 -2.27
N GLY A 146 2.50 -0.98 -1.16
CA GLY A 146 2.60 0.47 -1.15
C GLY A 146 1.26 1.19 -1.01
N ALA A 147 0.12 0.49 -1.01
CA ALA A 147 -1.18 1.09 -0.72
C ALA A 147 -1.41 1.27 0.79
N MET A 148 -2.06 2.38 1.16
CA MET A 148 -2.70 2.58 2.46
C MET A 148 -4.21 2.51 2.28
N MET A 149 -4.85 1.60 3.00
CA MET A 149 -6.30 1.50 3.03
C MET A 149 -6.90 2.66 3.83
N PRO A 150 -8.15 3.08 3.53
CA PRO A 150 -8.87 4.10 4.32
C PRO A 150 -8.95 3.81 5.83
N SER A 151 -8.87 2.54 6.24
CA SER A 151 -8.79 2.15 7.66
C SER A 151 -7.45 2.45 8.33
N GLY A 152 -6.44 2.87 7.56
CA GLY A 152 -5.04 3.01 7.98
C GLY A 152 -4.19 1.75 7.81
N ALA A 153 -4.77 0.62 7.37
CA ALA A 153 -4.02 -0.59 7.11
C ALA A 153 -3.06 -0.41 5.92
N LEU A 154 -1.84 -0.92 6.05
CA LEU A 154 -0.79 -0.78 5.05
C LEU A 154 -0.62 -2.10 4.29
N ILE A 155 -0.52 -2.02 2.97
CA ILE A 155 -0.30 -3.17 2.11
C ILE A 155 1.20 -3.30 1.84
N PHE A 156 1.80 -4.37 2.37
CA PHE A 156 3.18 -4.77 2.11
C PHE A 156 3.22 -6.16 1.48
N PRO A 157 4.31 -6.51 0.77
CA PRO A 157 4.54 -7.90 0.40
C PRO A 157 4.65 -8.75 1.65
N GLY A 158 4.01 -9.92 1.66
CA GLY A 158 4.02 -10.77 2.84
C GLY A 158 3.61 -12.19 2.54
N LYS A 159 3.39 -12.96 3.60
CA LYS A 159 2.89 -14.33 3.53
C LYS A 159 1.59 -14.44 4.30
N LEU A 160 0.61 -15.14 3.74
CA LEU A 160 -0.60 -15.54 4.42
C LEU A 160 -0.60 -17.06 4.52
N ARG A 161 -0.50 -17.58 5.75
CA ARG A 161 -0.43 -19.04 6.02
C ARG A 161 0.67 -19.77 5.21
N GLY A 162 1.84 -19.13 5.10
CA GLY A 162 3.03 -19.68 4.44
C GLY A 162 3.15 -19.35 2.95
N GLU A 163 2.05 -19.01 2.29
CA GLU A 163 2.00 -18.66 0.87
C GLU A 163 2.20 -17.17 0.65
N ASP A 164 2.94 -16.80 -0.39
CA ASP A 164 3.20 -15.40 -0.69
C ASP A 164 1.92 -14.68 -1.15
N SER A 165 1.75 -13.43 -0.72
CA SER A 165 0.68 -12.55 -1.15
C SER A 165 1.22 -11.15 -1.39
N TYR A 166 1.08 -10.67 -2.63
CA TYR A 166 1.63 -9.41 -3.13
C TYR A 166 0.49 -8.42 -3.42
N GLY A 167 -0.43 -8.28 -2.47
CA GLY A 167 -1.56 -7.38 -2.58
C GLY A 167 -2.81 -7.92 -1.92
N MET A 168 -3.93 -7.22 -2.14
CA MET A 168 -5.24 -7.55 -1.61
C MET A 168 -6.31 -7.18 -2.64
N MET A 169 -7.23 -8.10 -2.93
CA MET A 169 -8.45 -7.77 -3.70
C MET A 169 -9.45 -7.09 -2.77
N CYS A 170 -9.96 -5.94 -3.16
CA CYS A 170 -10.66 -5.03 -2.26
C CYS A 170 -12.17 -5.22 -2.26
N ALA A 171 -12.77 -5.22 -1.08
CA ALA A 171 -14.19 -5.03 -0.87
C ALA A 171 -14.56 -3.53 -0.88
N PRO A 172 -15.81 -3.18 -1.26
CA PRO A 172 -16.26 -1.78 -1.24
C PRO A 172 -16.13 -1.12 0.15
N ARG A 173 -16.34 -1.89 1.22
CA ARG A 173 -16.22 -1.44 2.61
C ARG A 173 -14.80 -1.05 2.99
N GLU A 174 -13.83 -1.83 2.52
CA GLU A 174 -12.42 -1.59 2.83
C GLU A 174 -11.94 -0.30 2.18
N LEU A 175 -12.50 0.03 1.01
CA LEU A 175 -12.27 1.28 0.29
C LEU A 175 -13.18 2.43 0.75
N ALA A 176 -13.95 2.24 1.82
CA ALA A 176 -14.89 3.23 2.36
C ALA A 176 -15.86 3.82 1.31
N LEU A 177 -16.28 3.00 0.34
CA LEU A 177 -17.14 3.44 -0.76
C LEU A 177 -18.60 3.65 -0.29
N PRO A 178 -19.30 4.65 -0.85
CA PRO A 178 -20.69 4.91 -0.51
C PRO A 178 -21.59 3.73 -0.93
N ASN A 179 -22.67 3.49 -0.17
CA ASN A 179 -23.62 2.39 -0.40
C ASN A 179 -22.99 0.98 -0.39
N ALA A 180 -21.80 0.81 0.21
CA ALA A 180 -21.14 -0.48 0.30
C ALA A 180 -22.07 -1.56 0.93
N PRO A 181 -22.33 -2.68 0.23
CA PRO A 181 -23.27 -3.70 0.68
C PRO A 181 -22.85 -4.33 2.00
N GLN A 182 -23.81 -4.88 2.76
CA GLN A 182 -23.53 -5.61 4.01
C GLN A 182 -22.90 -6.99 3.79
N LYS A 183 -23.08 -7.55 2.59
CA LYS A 183 -22.53 -8.84 2.20
C LYS A 183 -21.00 -8.77 2.08
N ARG A 184 -20.35 -9.87 2.46
CA ARG A 184 -18.91 -10.10 2.21
C ARG A 184 -18.66 -10.36 0.73
N GLY A 185 -17.61 -9.75 0.19
CA GLY A 185 -17.15 -9.96 -1.19
C GLY A 185 -16.26 -8.82 -1.67
N ILE A 186 -15.47 -9.11 -2.70
CA ILE A 186 -14.67 -8.12 -3.43
C ILE A 186 -15.52 -7.40 -4.47
N ILE A 187 -15.06 -6.26 -4.97
CA ILE A 187 -15.73 -5.51 -6.04
C ILE A 187 -15.76 -6.37 -7.30
N GLU A 188 -16.94 -6.53 -7.91
CA GLU A 188 -17.10 -7.18 -9.21
C GLU A 188 -17.20 -6.09 -10.27
N LEU A 189 -16.31 -6.12 -11.26
CA LEU A 189 -16.29 -5.18 -12.36
C LEU A 189 -16.82 -5.82 -13.63
N ASP A 190 -17.45 -5.00 -14.47
CA ASP A 190 -17.88 -5.38 -15.81
C ASP A 190 -16.68 -5.78 -16.69
N ASP A 191 -16.90 -6.67 -17.66
CA ASP A 191 -15.86 -7.12 -18.62
C ASP A 191 -15.23 -5.98 -19.42
N SER A 192 -15.91 -4.83 -19.53
CA SER A 192 -15.37 -3.62 -20.17
C SER A 192 -14.28 -2.92 -19.36
N ALA A 193 -14.08 -3.28 -18.08
CA ALA A 193 -13.01 -2.71 -17.26
C ALA A 193 -11.63 -3.06 -17.83
N VAL A 194 -10.73 -2.08 -17.85
CA VAL A 194 -9.40 -2.21 -18.44
C VAL A 194 -8.43 -2.65 -17.36
N VAL A 195 -7.85 -3.84 -17.52
CA VAL A 195 -6.87 -4.39 -16.57
C VAL A 195 -5.62 -3.51 -16.52
N GLY A 196 -5.13 -3.21 -15.32
CA GLY A 196 -4.01 -2.31 -15.04
C GLY A 196 -4.36 -0.83 -14.99
N GLU A 197 -5.60 -0.46 -15.29
CA GLU A 197 -6.06 0.92 -15.10
C GLU A 197 -6.11 1.29 -13.62
N ALA A 198 -5.77 2.54 -13.31
CA ALA A 198 -5.91 3.08 -11.96
C ALA A 198 -7.37 3.05 -11.49
N PHE A 199 -7.57 2.69 -10.23
CA PHE A 199 -8.90 2.70 -9.62
C PHE A 199 -9.46 4.13 -9.53
N ASP A 200 -10.51 4.37 -10.28
CA ASP A 200 -11.40 5.52 -10.16
C ASP A 200 -12.78 5.09 -9.61
N PRO A 201 -13.17 5.51 -8.40
CA PRO A 201 -14.49 5.20 -7.84
C PRO A 201 -15.66 5.62 -8.74
N ALA A 202 -15.57 6.73 -9.48
CA ALA A 202 -16.66 7.20 -10.33
C ALA A 202 -16.89 6.27 -11.54
N LYS A 203 -15.83 5.59 -11.99
CA LYS A 203 -15.86 4.65 -13.11
C LYS A 203 -16.15 3.22 -12.67
N HIS A 204 -15.54 2.81 -11.56
CA HIS A 204 -15.47 1.41 -11.13
C HIS A 204 -16.40 1.08 -9.97
N TRP A 205 -17.18 2.04 -9.47
CA TRP A 205 -18.16 1.82 -8.40
C TRP A 205 -19.49 2.53 -8.70
N LYS A 206 -20.58 1.75 -8.80
CA LYS A 206 -21.93 2.25 -9.11
C LYS A 206 -22.90 2.20 -7.92
N GLY A 207 -22.50 1.63 -6.78
CA GLY A 207 -23.34 1.46 -5.59
C GLY A 207 -24.14 0.17 -5.62
#